data_AF-A0AAU3NKQ7-F1
#
_entry.id   AF-A0AAU3NKQ7-F1
#
_cell.length_a   1.000
_cell.length_b   1.000
_cell.length_c   1.000
_cell.angle_alpha   90.00
_cell.angle_beta   90.00
_cell.angle_gamma   90.00
#
_symmetry.space_group_name_H-M   'P 1'
#
loop_
_entity.id
_entity.type
_entity.pdbx_description
1 polymer ?
#
loop_
_entity_poly.entity_id
_entity_poly.type
_entity_poly.pdbx_seq_one_letter_code
_entity_poly.pdbx_strand_id
1 'polypeptide(L)'
;MTSVKDPEDFVGVTDTIDALLRQCVDHINRNRDMCTLKAEWFAYIGELTLEGEVTWFGMGRGGWYHDGLPTGLSKAPVYAGFYWCREDDKPPVARANIVVVPLADAARIAAADWGDGYNGYEPAPLDGYAVLCSSPFDPKQAGVEGAEAHLRNAKCIIAAGDAEGRQANYAEIITDPDRGGNALFFPVEGEERDGYSAVEPDGTVVCLAFIDYDFD
;
A
#
# COMPACT_ATOMS: atom_id res chain seq x y z
N MET A 1 35.87 -8.49 18.05
CA MET A 1 35.78 -8.27 16.60
C MET A 1 34.66 -9.14 16.07
N THR A 2 33.46 -8.59 15.99
CA THR A 2 32.29 -9.23 15.40
C THR A 2 32.40 -9.07 13.88
N SER A 3 32.37 -10.20 13.18
CA SER A 3 32.41 -10.26 11.72
C SER A 3 31.19 -9.55 11.15
N VAL A 4 31.42 -8.52 10.35
CA VAL A 4 30.40 -7.94 9.47
C VAL A 4 30.06 -9.02 8.43
N LYS A 5 28.78 -9.36 8.29
CA LYS A 5 28.30 -10.23 7.20
C LYS A 5 28.42 -9.46 5.88
N ASP A 6 28.96 -10.12 4.87
CA ASP A 6 29.18 -9.56 3.53
C ASP A 6 27.86 -9.13 2.85
N PRO A 7 27.90 -8.10 1.98
CA PRO A 7 26.73 -7.50 1.33
C PRO A 7 26.08 -8.36 0.22
N GLU A 8 26.58 -9.56 -0.05
CA GLU A 8 26.10 -10.41 -1.16
C GLU A 8 24.79 -11.16 -0.84
N ASP A 9 24.45 -11.35 0.44
CA ASP A 9 23.21 -12.02 0.87
C ASP A 9 21.94 -11.17 0.65
N PHE A 10 22.08 -9.85 0.40
CA PHE A 10 20.94 -8.93 0.22
C PHE A 10 20.38 -8.94 -1.21
N VAL A 11 21.20 -9.28 -2.21
CA VAL A 11 20.83 -9.17 -3.64
C VAL A 11 19.77 -10.23 -4.02
N GLY A 12 19.85 -11.44 -3.45
CA GLY A 12 18.89 -12.51 -3.76
C GLY A 12 17.50 -12.31 -3.17
N VAL A 13 17.38 -11.58 -2.05
CA VAL A 13 16.09 -11.29 -1.41
C VAL A 13 15.35 -10.17 -2.14
N THR A 14 16.07 -9.15 -2.61
CA THR A 14 15.51 -8.04 -3.39
C THR A 14 14.97 -8.46 -4.75
N ASP A 15 15.66 -9.37 -5.43
CA ASP A 15 15.21 -9.89 -6.73
C ASP A 15 13.95 -10.74 -6.59
N THR A 16 13.80 -11.45 -5.46
CA THR A 16 12.64 -12.28 -5.18
C THR A 16 11.40 -11.44 -4.86
N ILE A 17 11.55 -10.35 -4.10
CA ILE A 17 10.42 -9.47 -3.77
C ILE A 17 9.98 -8.65 -4.98
N ASP A 18 10.89 -8.09 -5.79
CA ASP A 18 10.51 -7.37 -7.01
C ASP A 18 9.76 -8.27 -8.00
N ALA A 19 10.20 -9.53 -8.16
CA ALA A 19 9.49 -10.51 -8.97
C ALA A 19 8.06 -10.79 -8.45
N LEU A 20 7.89 -10.93 -7.13
CA LEU A 20 6.56 -11.09 -6.51
C LEU A 20 5.67 -9.87 -6.78
N LEU A 21 6.19 -8.66 -6.54
CA LEU A 21 5.44 -7.42 -6.72
C LEU A 21 5.00 -7.22 -8.17
N ARG A 22 5.86 -7.56 -9.13
CA ARG A 22 5.51 -7.56 -10.56
C ARG A 22 4.47 -8.61 -10.90
N GLN A 23 4.57 -9.81 -10.34
CA GLN A 23 3.55 -10.85 -10.52
C GLN A 23 2.18 -10.39 -9.98
N CYS A 24 2.14 -9.68 -8.85
CA CYS A 24 0.92 -9.08 -8.33
C CYS A 24 0.33 -8.06 -9.33
N VAL A 25 1.14 -7.14 -9.87
CA VAL A 25 0.70 -6.18 -10.90
C VAL A 25 0.16 -6.89 -12.14
N ASP A 26 0.89 -7.86 -12.66
CA ASP A 26 0.50 -8.60 -13.87
C ASP A 26 -0.83 -9.33 -13.66
N HIS A 27 -1.09 -9.83 -12.45
CA HIS A 27 -2.37 -10.43 -12.10
C HIS A 27 -3.48 -9.39 -12.12
N ILE A 28 -3.29 -8.27 -11.42
CA ILE A 28 -4.29 -7.19 -11.31
C ILE A 28 -4.65 -6.66 -12.70
N ASN A 29 -3.64 -6.40 -13.53
CA ASN A 29 -3.81 -5.87 -14.89
C ASN A 29 -4.24 -6.93 -15.93
N ARG A 30 -4.52 -8.18 -15.53
CA ARG A 30 -4.95 -9.24 -16.47
C ARG A 30 -6.28 -8.90 -17.15
N ASN A 31 -7.16 -8.20 -16.41
CA ASN A 31 -8.46 -7.75 -16.88
C ASN A 31 -8.29 -6.30 -17.37
N ARG A 32 -8.07 -6.16 -18.68
CA ARG A 32 -7.63 -4.90 -19.33
C ARG A 32 -8.56 -3.70 -19.13
N ASP A 33 -9.77 -3.92 -18.63
CA ASP A 33 -10.75 -2.88 -18.38
C ASP A 33 -10.43 -2.04 -17.12
N MET A 34 -9.52 -2.52 -16.25
CA MET A 34 -9.05 -1.84 -15.04
C MET A 34 -7.52 -1.97 -14.94
N CYS A 35 -6.79 -1.14 -15.69
CA CYS A 35 -5.33 -1.19 -15.71
C CYS A 35 -4.73 -0.03 -14.90
N THR A 36 -3.94 -0.35 -13.88
CA THR A 36 -3.05 0.66 -13.30
C THR A 36 -1.83 0.88 -14.20
N LEU A 37 -1.27 2.09 -14.16
CA LEU A 37 -0.03 2.41 -14.87
C LEU A 37 1.07 1.42 -14.48
N LYS A 38 1.97 1.11 -15.41
CA LYS A 38 3.09 0.23 -15.09
C LYS A 38 4.05 0.96 -14.15
N ALA A 39 4.20 0.44 -12.93
CA ALA A 39 5.24 0.90 -12.01
C ALA A 39 6.63 0.74 -12.64
N GLU A 40 7.39 1.83 -12.66
CA GLU A 40 8.78 1.89 -13.11
C GLU A 40 9.73 1.26 -12.08
N TRP A 41 9.46 1.44 -10.78
CA TRP A 41 10.18 0.78 -9.68
C TRP A 41 9.25 0.49 -8.50
N PHE A 42 9.72 -0.36 -7.59
CA PHE A 42 9.09 -0.57 -6.28
C PHE A 42 10.01 -0.08 -5.17
N ALA A 43 9.43 0.44 -4.08
CA ALA A 43 10.17 0.76 -2.87
C ALA A 43 9.46 0.21 -1.63
N TYR A 44 10.26 -0.18 -0.64
CA TYR A 44 9.79 -0.48 0.69
C TYR A 44 9.43 0.81 1.43
N ILE A 45 8.21 0.89 1.96
CA ILE A 45 7.66 2.09 2.62
C ILE A 45 7.75 1.97 4.14
N GLY A 46 7.67 0.76 4.67
CA GLY A 46 7.74 0.49 6.10
C GLY A 46 6.98 -0.78 6.48
N GLU A 47 6.69 -0.94 7.77
CA GLU A 47 5.88 -2.05 8.27
C GLU A 47 4.54 -1.54 8.78
N LEU A 48 3.46 -2.14 8.29
CA LEU A 48 2.13 -1.96 8.86
C LEU A 48 2.00 -2.84 10.11
N THR A 49 1.52 -2.27 11.21
CA THR A 49 1.15 -3.04 12.41
C THR A 49 -0.14 -3.79 12.14
N LEU A 50 -0.23 -5.05 12.57
CA LEU A 50 -1.39 -5.91 12.34
C LEU A 50 -1.99 -6.38 13.67
N GLU A 51 -3.28 -6.13 13.86
CA GLU A 51 -4.07 -6.63 14.99
C GLU A 51 -5.47 -7.07 14.53
N GLY A 52 -5.58 -8.36 14.20
CA GLY A 52 -6.85 -9.04 13.90
C GLY A 52 -7.48 -8.67 12.56
N GLU A 53 -7.64 -7.38 12.30
CA GLU A 53 -8.28 -6.84 11.11
C GLU A 53 -7.46 -5.69 10.51
N VAL A 54 -7.41 -5.63 9.18
CA VAL A 54 -6.84 -4.51 8.42
C VAL A 54 -7.96 -3.83 7.64
N THR A 55 -8.00 -2.50 7.67
CA THR A 55 -9.01 -1.70 6.99
C THR A 55 -8.37 -0.77 5.97
N TRP A 56 -8.92 -0.79 4.77
CA TRP A 56 -8.67 0.18 3.73
C TRP A 56 -9.73 1.29 3.77
N PHE A 57 -9.37 2.48 4.21
CA PHE A 57 -10.18 3.66 4.03
C PHE A 57 -9.92 4.28 2.67
N GLY A 58 -11.01 4.62 1.98
CA GLY A 58 -10.98 5.03 0.59
C GLY A 58 -11.51 3.98 -0.37
N MET A 59 -11.90 2.80 0.10
CA MET A 59 -12.56 1.81 -0.74
C MET A 59 -13.95 1.50 -0.18
N GLY A 60 -14.98 1.63 -1.02
CA GLY A 60 -16.38 1.39 -0.63
C GLY A 60 -16.94 2.28 0.49
N ARG A 61 -18.23 2.10 0.82
CA ARG A 61 -18.97 2.89 1.82
C ARG A 61 -18.39 2.72 3.22
N GLY A 62 -17.42 3.56 3.55
CA GLY A 62 -16.80 3.58 4.88
C GLY A 62 -15.62 2.62 5.06
N GLY A 63 -14.97 2.20 3.98
CA GLY A 63 -13.78 1.37 4.04
C GLY A 63 -14.06 -0.12 3.81
N TRP A 64 -13.00 -0.84 3.47
CA TRP A 64 -13.02 -2.27 3.22
C TRP A 64 -12.19 -3.01 4.27
N TYR A 65 -12.76 -4.06 4.88
CA TYR A 65 -12.22 -4.75 6.04
C TYR A 65 -11.69 -6.14 5.69
N HIS A 66 -10.60 -6.55 6.34
CA HIS A 66 -9.93 -7.84 6.15
C HIS A 66 -9.69 -8.53 7.50
N ASP A 67 -10.50 -9.53 7.83
CA ASP A 67 -10.48 -10.27 9.12
C ASP A 67 -9.78 -11.65 9.03
N GLY A 68 -9.50 -12.15 7.83
CA GLY A 68 -8.83 -13.43 7.58
C GLY A 68 -7.28 -13.37 7.59
N LEU A 69 -6.66 -12.55 8.43
CA LEU A 69 -5.20 -12.36 8.40
C LEU A 69 -4.43 -13.59 8.94
N PRO A 70 -3.17 -13.82 8.50
CA PRO A 70 -2.37 -14.94 8.99
C PRO A 70 -2.10 -14.84 10.50
N THR A 71 -2.39 -15.91 11.23
CA THR A 71 -2.17 -15.94 12.69
C THR A 71 -0.69 -15.77 13.06
N GLY A 72 -0.41 -15.00 14.12
CA GLY A 72 0.95 -14.79 14.64
C GLY A 72 1.77 -13.72 13.92
N LEU A 73 1.25 -13.11 12.86
CA LEU A 73 1.87 -11.97 12.19
C LEU A 73 1.46 -10.67 12.88
N SER A 74 2.40 -9.99 13.54
CA SER A 74 2.15 -8.70 14.22
C SER A 74 2.46 -7.48 13.36
N LYS A 75 3.19 -7.68 12.26
CA LYS A 75 3.55 -6.65 11.29
C LYS A 75 3.70 -7.24 9.89
N ALA A 76 3.41 -6.45 8.87
CA ALA A 76 3.71 -6.80 7.47
C ALA A 76 4.46 -5.68 6.76
N PRO A 77 5.42 -6.02 5.88
CA PRO A 77 6.08 -5.02 5.06
C PRO A 77 5.09 -4.43 4.05
N VAL A 78 5.26 -3.15 3.77
CA VAL A 78 4.49 -2.41 2.76
C VAL A 78 5.42 -2.00 1.65
N TYR A 79 5.05 -2.32 0.42
CA TYR A 79 5.75 -1.90 -0.79
C TYR A 79 4.83 -1.04 -1.63
N ALA A 80 5.37 0.01 -2.23
CA ALA A 80 4.64 0.80 -3.23
C ALA A 80 5.38 0.75 -4.58
N GLY A 81 4.60 0.65 -5.65
CA GLY A 81 5.07 0.80 -7.01
C GLY A 81 4.90 2.25 -7.46
N PHE A 82 5.94 2.78 -8.10
CA PHE A 82 6.03 4.18 -8.47
C PHE A 82 6.31 4.37 -9.95
N TYR A 83 5.89 5.52 -10.47
CA TYR A 83 6.22 6.00 -11.80
C TYR A 83 6.56 7.49 -11.76
N TRP A 84 7.21 8.00 -12.81
CA TRP A 84 7.44 9.43 -12.95
C TRP A 84 6.23 10.10 -13.60
N CYS A 85 5.49 10.90 -12.82
CA CYS A 85 4.50 11.82 -13.35
C CYS A 85 5.22 13.06 -13.92
N ARG A 86 4.92 13.39 -15.19
CA ARG A 86 5.56 14.47 -15.93
C ARG A 86 4.47 15.43 -16.42
N GLU A 87 4.43 16.62 -15.85
CA GLU A 87 3.61 17.72 -16.32
C GLU A 87 4.48 18.70 -17.12
N ASP A 88 3.96 19.26 -18.22
CA ASP A 88 4.73 20.00 -19.23
C ASP A 88 5.55 21.20 -18.69
N ASP A 89 5.23 21.70 -17.49
CA ASP A 89 5.88 22.87 -16.86
C ASP A 89 6.41 22.62 -15.44
N LYS A 90 6.51 21.36 -14.97
CA LYS A 90 7.00 21.03 -13.62
C LYS A 90 8.11 19.98 -13.65
N PRO A 91 9.02 19.99 -12.65
CA PRO A 91 9.93 18.87 -12.45
C PRO A 91 9.13 17.55 -12.33
N PRO A 92 9.62 16.44 -12.92
CA PRO A 92 8.99 15.13 -12.74
C PRO A 92 8.90 14.79 -11.26
N VAL A 93 7.76 14.25 -10.84
CA VAL A 93 7.56 13.82 -9.45
C VAL A 93 7.21 12.34 -9.42
N ALA A 94 7.76 11.63 -8.45
CA ALA A 94 7.40 10.25 -8.21
C ALA A 94 5.97 10.17 -7.68
N ARG A 95 5.15 9.33 -8.29
CA ARG A 95 3.78 9.04 -7.87
C ARG A 95 3.65 7.54 -7.64
N ALA A 96 2.97 7.16 -6.56
CA ALA A 96 2.66 5.77 -6.27
C ALA A 96 1.31 5.42 -6.89
N ASN A 97 1.25 4.31 -7.61
CA ASN A 97 0.01 3.85 -8.25
C ASN A 97 -0.45 2.47 -7.79
N ILE A 98 0.43 1.76 -7.08
CA ILE A 98 0.11 0.49 -6.46
C ILE A 98 0.74 0.41 -5.09
N VAL A 99 0.00 -0.15 -4.14
CA VAL A 99 0.52 -0.58 -2.84
C VAL A 99 0.30 -2.08 -2.73
N VAL A 100 1.31 -2.80 -2.25
CA VAL A 100 1.25 -4.24 -2.00
C VAL A 100 1.72 -4.53 -0.57
N VAL A 101 0.92 -5.29 0.16
CA VAL A 101 1.20 -5.76 1.52
C VAL A 101 1.22 -7.28 1.51
N PRO A 102 2.39 -7.92 1.28
CA PRO A 102 2.50 -9.36 1.37
C PRO A 102 2.41 -9.80 2.84
N LEU A 103 1.44 -10.68 3.13
CA LEU A 103 1.18 -11.23 4.47
C LEU A 103 1.74 -12.66 4.62
N ALA A 104 2.25 -13.24 3.53
CA ALA A 104 2.91 -14.53 3.51
C ALA A 104 4.15 -14.49 2.61
N ASP A 105 4.88 -15.60 2.52
CA ASP A 105 5.98 -15.74 1.58
C ASP A 105 5.48 -15.79 0.11
N ALA A 106 6.41 -15.55 -0.83
CA ALA A 106 6.11 -15.46 -2.25
C ALA A 106 5.47 -16.75 -2.82
N ALA A 107 5.84 -17.93 -2.30
CA ALA A 107 5.31 -19.19 -2.81
C ALA A 107 3.83 -19.36 -2.46
N ARG A 108 3.45 -18.98 -1.23
CA ARG A 108 2.05 -18.97 -0.79
C ARG A 108 1.23 -17.95 -1.57
N ILE A 109 1.75 -16.74 -1.76
CA ILE A 109 1.05 -15.70 -2.53
C ILE A 109 0.86 -16.10 -4.00
N ALA A 110 1.86 -16.73 -4.62
CA ALA A 110 1.77 -17.20 -5.99
C ALA A 110 0.77 -18.35 -6.18
N ALA A 111 0.50 -19.15 -5.14
CA ALA A 111 -0.44 -20.25 -5.17
C ALA A 111 -1.88 -19.87 -4.76
N ALA A 112 -2.07 -18.68 -4.19
CA ALA A 112 -3.36 -18.20 -3.71
C ALA A 112 -4.29 -17.79 -4.86
N ASP A 113 -5.58 -17.81 -4.59
CA ASP A 113 -6.59 -17.29 -5.49
C ASP A 113 -6.77 -15.78 -5.29
N TRP A 114 -6.87 -15.04 -6.38
CA TRP A 114 -6.99 -13.59 -6.34
C TRP A 114 -8.42 -13.20 -6.71
N GLY A 115 -9.04 -12.38 -5.87
CA GLY A 115 -10.35 -11.82 -6.17
C GLY A 115 -10.33 -10.91 -7.40
N ASP A 116 -11.48 -10.72 -8.04
CA ASP A 116 -11.65 -9.84 -9.21
C ASP A 116 -11.82 -8.35 -8.83
N GLY A 117 -11.27 -7.92 -7.69
CA GLY A 117 -11.39 -6.56 -7.18
C GLY A 117 -12.60 -6.34 -6.27
N TYR A 118 -12.55 -5.31 -5.43
CA TYR A 118 -13.62 -4.94 -4.50
C TYR A 118 -14.76 -4.17 -5.18
N ASN A 119 -14.56 -3.71 -6.43
CA ASN A 119 -15.57 -3.02 -7.25
C ASN A 119 -16.22 -1.82 -6.50
N GLY A 120 -15.41 -1.13 -5.68
CA GLY A 120 -15.88 -0.14 -4.72
C GLY A 120 -15.45 1.28 -5.07
N TYR A 121 -16.14 1.92 -6.01
CA TYR A 121 -15.95 3.34 -6.31
C TYR A 121 -16.52 4.23 -5.19
N GLU A 122 -15.67 5.05 -4.59
CA GLU A 122 -16.06 6.26 -3.87
C GLU A 122 -15.05 7.37 -4.18
N PRO A 123 -15.36 8.66 -4.00
CA PRO A 123 -14.36 9.73 -3.98
C PRO A 123 -13.46 9.59 -2.76
N ALA A 124 -12.20 10.06 -2.82
CA ALA A 124 -11.23 9.86 -1.73
C ALA A 124 -11.78 10.45 -0.42
N PRO A 125 -12.01 9.65 0.63
CA PRO A 125 -12.76 10.08 1.81
C PRO A 125 -11.98 11.10 2.64
N LEU A 126 -10.67 11.21 2.41
CA LEU A 126 -9.73 12.03 3.16
C LEU A 126 -8.94 12.95 2.23
N ASP A 127 -9.65 13.85 1.53
CA ASP A 127 -9.06 14.94 0.73
C ASP A 127 -7.95 14.45 -0.23
N GLY A 128 -8.29 13.45 -1.04
CA GLY A 128 -7.41 12.86 -2.06
C GLY A 128 -6.52 11.71 -1.57
N TYR A 129 -6.69 11.20 -0.34
CA TYR A 129 -5.82 10.14 0.22
C TYR A 129 -6.58 8.83 0.45
N ALA A 130 -5.90 7.73 0.15
CA ALA A 130 -6.23 6.40 0.65
C ALA A 130 -5.42 6.11 1.92
N VAL A 131 -6.01 5.33 2.83
CA VAL A 131 -5.40 4.99 4.10
C VAL A 131 -5.55 3.51 4.37
N LEU A 132 -4.43 2.84 4.69
CA LEU A 132 -4.43 1.46 5.19
C LEU A 132 -4.03 1.44 6.64
N CYS A 133 -4.85 0.81 7.49
CA CYS A 133 -4.55 0.74 8.92
C CYS A 133 -5.07 -0.55 9.54
N SER A 134 -4.65 -0.81 10.77
CA SER A 134 -5.15 -1.90 11.61
C SER A 134 -5.46 -1.35 12.99
N SER A 135 -6.35 -2.03 13.72
CA SER A 135 -6.54 -1.70 15.14
C SER A 135 -5.20 -1.74 15.90
N PRO A 136 -5.02 -0.88 16.92
CA PRO A 136 -5.95 0.12 17.43
C PRO A 136 -5.88 1.47 16.69
N PHE A 137 -5.03 1.59 15.65
CA PHE A 137 -4.99 2.77 14.80
C PHE A 137 -6.08 2.69 13.74
N ASP A 138 -7.28 3.15 14.10
CA ASP A 138 -8.36 3.39 13.16
C ASP A 138 -8.67 4.90 13.15
N PRO A 139 -8.41 5.63 12.03
CA PRO A 139 -8.75 7.03 11.89
C PRO A 139 -10.21 7.35 12.26
N LYS A 140 -11.15 6.42 12.07
CA LYS A 140 -12.54 6.63 12.51
C LYS A 140 -12.70 6.57 14.02
N GLN A 141 -11.97 5.68 14.68
CA GLN A 141 -11.92 5.61 16.15
C GLN A 141 -11.09 6.75 16.76
N ALA A 142 -10.30 7.45 15.93
CA ALA A 142 -9.56 8.62 16.35
C ALA A 142 -10.39 9.86 16.64
N GLY A 143 -11.64 9.88 16.17
CA GLY A 143 -12.41 11.11 16.07
C GLY A 143 -11.88 12.00 14.94
N VAL A 144 -12.72 12.90 14.45
CA VAL A 144 -12.45 13.72 13.26
C VAL A 144 -11.14 14.51 13.40
N GLU A 145 -10.92 15.16 14.55
CA GLU A 145 -9.72 15.98 14.77
C GLU A 145 -8.42 15.16 14.79
N GLY A 146 -8.44 13.92 15.29
CA GLY A 146 -7.28 13.04 15.32
C GLY A 146 -6.90 12.52 13.93
N ALA A 147 -7.89 12.10 13.14
CA ALA A 147 -7.69 11.67 11.75
C ALA A 147 -7.13 12.81 10.89
N GLU A 148 -7.65 14.04 11.07
CA GLU A 148 -7.17 15.22 10.35
C GLU A 148 -5.74 15.61 10.71
N ALA A 149 -5.33 15.44 11.98
CA ALA A 149 -3.96 15.71 12.41
C ALA A 149 -2.96 14.75 11.75
N HIS A 150 -3.28 13.46 11.72
CA HIS A 150 -2.44 12.42 11.08
C HIS A 150 -2.37 12.62 9.56
N LEU A 151 -3.49 12.91 8.91
CA LEU A 151 -3.53 13.25 7.48
C LEU A 151 -2.71 14.50 7.17
N ARG A 152 -2.78 15.55 8.00
CA ARG A 152 -1.99 16.77 7.82
C ARG A 152 -0.50 16.50 7.94
N ASN A 153 -0.10 15.66 8.90
CA ASN A 153 1.29 15.25 9.05
C ASN A 153 1.79 14.49 7.81
N ALA A 154 1.03 13.50 7.34
CA ALA A 154 1.33 12.77 6.10
C ALA A 154 1.50 13.73 4.91
N LYS A 155 0.55 14.65 4.70
CA LYS A 155 0.61 15.69 3.66
C LYS A 155 1.89 16.52 3.73
N CYS A 156 2.30 16.94 4.92
CA CYS A 156 3.51 17.74 5.10
C CYS A 156 4.78 16.94 4.74
N ILE A 157 4.88 15.68 5.15
CA ILE A 157 6.05 14.83 4.87
C ILE A 157 6.14 14.54 3.36
N ILE A 158 5.02 14.17 2.74
CA ILE A 158 4.91 13.88 1.32
C ILE A 158 5.30 15.12 0.49
N ALA A 159 4.70 16.28 0.78
CA ALA A 159 4.99 17.53 0.07
C ALA A 159 6.45 17.99 0.23
N ALA A 160 7.04 17.83 1.43
CA ALA A 160 8.46 18.14 1.65
C ALA A 160 9.36 17.21 0.82
N GLY A 161 9.00 15.94 0.75
CA GLY A 161 9.69 14.98 -0.08
C GLY A 161 9.59 15.27 -1.58
N ASP A 162 8.42 15.66 -2.07
CA ASP A 162 8.24 16.09 -3.47
C ASP A 162 9.17 17.26 -3.82
N ALA A 163 9.30 18.24 -2.92
CA ALA A 163 10.20 19.39 -3.11
C ALA A 163 11.69 19.00 -3.13
N GLU A 164 12.07 17.91 -2.46
CA GLU A 164 13.42 17.35 -2.44
C GLU A 164 13.70 16.39 -3.61
N GLY A 165 12.67 16.00 -4.38
CA GLY A 165 12.79 15.08 -5.51
C GLY A 165 13.16 13.64 -5.12
N ARG A 166 12.82 13.18 -3.90
CA ARG A 166 13.09 11.77 -3.54
C ARG A 166 12.08 10.81 -4.18
N GLN A 167 12.53 9.59 -4.45
CA GLN A 167 11.78 8.58 -5.22
C GLN A 167 10.65 7.88 -4.44
N ALA A 168 10.52 8.05 -3.13
CA ALA A 168 9.60 7.25 -2.30
C ALA A 168 8.56 8.06 -1.52
N ASN A 169 8.46 9.38 -1.74
CA ASN A 169 7.74 10.26 -0.83
C ASN A 169 6.24 10.34 -1.06
N TYR A 170 5.70 9.52 -1.96
CA TYR A 170 4.27 9.56 -2.27
C TYR A 170 3.45 8.63 -1.36
N ALA A 171 4.10 7.89 -0.46
CA ALA A 171 3.43 7.03 0.50
C ALA A 171 4.20 7.04 1.82
N GLU A 172 3.51 7.22 2.94
CA GLU A 172 4.14 7.36 4.26
C GLU A 172 3.39 6.60 5.34
N ILE A 173 4.13 5.94 6.24
CA ILE A 173 3.55 5.29 7.42
C ILE A 173 3.63 6.24 8.62
N ILE A 174 2.47 6.69 9.10
CA ILE A 174 2.35 7.51 10.30
C ILE A 174 2.02 6.61 11.49
N THR A 175 2.84 6.70 12.54
CA THR A 175 2.66 5.96 13.79
C THR A 175 2.02 6.85 14.85
N ASP A 176 1.03 6.33 15.57
CA ASP A 176 0.43 7.02 16.72
C ASP A 176 1.00 6.45 18.01
N PRO A 177 1.85 7.22 18.72
CA PRO A 177 2.48 6.74 19.94
C PRO A 177 1.49 6.57 21.09
N ASP A 178 0.35 7.26 21.07
CA ASP A 178 -0.62 7.26 22.18
C ASP A 178 -1.61 6.09 22.07
N ARG A 179 -1.95 5.70 20.84
CA ARG A 179 -2.91 4.62 20.58
C ARG A 179 -2.24 3.26 20.35
N GLY A 180 -0.98 3.27 19.92
CA GLY A 180 -0.33 2.08 19.37
C GLY A 180 -0.75 1.84 17.92
N GLY A 181 0.14 1.25 17.13
CA GLY A 181 -0.10 0.99 15.72
C GLY A 181 0.23 2.17 14.80
N ASN A 182 -0.06 1.98 13.51
CA ASN A 182 0.26 2.93 12.46
C ASN A 182 -0.71 2.80 11.28
N ALA A 183 -0.69 3.79 10.39
CA ALA A 183 -1.34 3.69 9.09
C ALA A 183 -0.43 4.17 7.98
N LEU A 184 -0.59 3.54 6.83
CA LEU A 184 -0.10 4.04 5.57
C LEU A 184 -1.07 5.10 5.04
N PHE A 185 -0.52 6.25 4.66
CA PHE A 185 -1.20 7.29 3.91
C PHE A 185 -0.51 7.43 2.55
N PHE A 186 -1.28 7.47 1.48
CA PHE A 186 -0.76 7.86 0.18
C PHE A 186 -1.86 8.59 -0.60
N PRO A 187 -1.51 9.62 -1.38
CA PRO A 187 -2.47 10.30 -2.22
C PRO A 187 -2.84 9.40 -3.40
N VAL A 188 -4.05 9.61 -3.92
CA VAL A 188 -4.65 8.90 -5.05
C VAL A 188 -4.87 9.95 -6.14
N GLU A 189 -4.20 9.79 -7.28
CA GLU A 189 -4.36 10.70 -8.42
C GLU A 189 -5.40 10.18 -9.41
N GLY A 190 -5.50 8.85 -9.52
CA GLY A 190 -6.46 8.21 -10.41
C GLY A 190 -7.91 8.59 -10.10
N GLU A 191 -8.72 8.75 -11.13
CA GLU A 191 -10.17 8.93 -11.01
C GLU A 191 -10.81 7.73 -10.29
N GLU A 192 -10.23 6.54 -10.49
CA GLU A 192 -10.69 5.27 -9.98
C GLU A 192 -9.66 4.60 -9.07
N ARG A 193 -10.16 3.65 -8.28
CA ARG A 193 -9.32 2.79 -7.44
C ARG A 193 -9.99 1.46 -7.18
N ASP A 194 -9.15 0.47 -6.93
CA ASP A 194 -9.62 -0.84 -6.52
C ASP A 194 -8.63 -1.49 -5.55
N GLY A 195 -9.13 -2.50 -4.85
CA GLY A 195 -8.34 -3.31 -3.97
C GLY A 195 -8.51 -4.78 -4.28
N TYR A 196 -7.44 -5.53 -4.00
CA TYR A 196 -7.37 -6.96 -4.28
C TYR A 196 -6.82 -7.69 -3.08
N SER A 197 -7.38 -8.87 -2.84
CA SER A 197 -6.86 -9.81 -1.85
C SER A 197 -6.53 -11.12 -2.53
N ALA A 198 -5.34 -11.63 -2.25
CA ALA A 198 -4.97 -13.01 -2.51
C ALA A 198 -5.35 -13.85 -1.29
N VAL A 199 -6.09 -14.93 -1.50
CA VAL A 199 -6.70 -15.75 -0.46
C VAL A 199 -6.37 -17.23 -0.67
N GLU A 200 -5.97 -17.91 0.39
CA GLU A 200 -5.78 -19.36 0.41
C GLU A 200 -7.14 -20.10 0.45
N PRO A 201 -7.19 -21.41 0.13
CA PRO A 201 -8.45 -22.17 0.11
C PRO A 201 -9.22 -22.20 1.43
N ASP A 202 -8.56 -21.93 2.56
CA ASP A 202 -9.19 -21.87 3.88
C ASP A 202 -9.74 -20.48 4.26
N GLY A 203 -9.60 -19.49 3.36
CA GLY A 203 -10.02 -18.11 3.59
C GLY A 203 -8.92 -17.19 4.13
N THR A 204 -7.70 -17.70 4.37
CA THR A 204 -6.59 -16.88 4.85
C THR A 204 -6.14 -15.88 3.78
N VAL A 205 -6.12 -14.59 4.11
CA VAL A 205 -5.60 -13.52 3.25
C VAL A 205 -4.08 -13.53 3.32
N VAL A 206 -3.42 -13.73 2.19
CA VAL A 206 -1.94 -13.83 2.10
C VAL A 206 -1.28 -12.65 1.40
N CYS A 207 -2.06 -11.83 0.69
CA CYS A 207 -1.59 -10.58 0.10
C CYS A 207 -2.75 -9.60 -0.01
N LEU A 208 -2.47 -8.32 0.25
CA LEU A 208 -3.36 -7.22 -0.07
C LEU A 208 -2.69 -6.34 -1.12
N ALA A 209 -3.48 -5.85 -2.07
CA ALA A 209 -3.02 -4.83 -3.01
C ALA A 209 -4.09 -3.74 -3.15
N PHE A 210 -3.63 -2.53 -3.40
CA PHE A 210 -4.43 -1.38 -3.78
C PHE A 210 -3.86 -0.81 -5.06
N ILE A 211 -4.72 -0.41 -5.99
CA ILE A 211 -4.32 0.36 -7.17
C ILE A 211 -5.13 1.64 -7.27
N ASP A 212 -4.52 2.66 -7.88
CA ASP A 212 -5.25 3.72 -8.55
C ASP A 212 -5.12 3.57 -10.07
N TYR A 213 -6.12 4.05 -10.80
CA TYR A 213 -6.12 4.02 -12.26
C TYR A 213 -7.08 5.08 -12.83
N ASP A 214 -6.89 5.39 -14.10
CA ASP A 214 -7.80 6.21 -14.90
C ASP A 214 -8.45 5.32 -15.97
N PHE A 215 -9.68 5.66 -16.38
CA PHE A 215 -10.25 5.10 -17.60
C PHE A 215 -9.67 5.86 -18.81
N ASP A 216 -9.13 5.13 -19.79
CA ASP A 216 -8.76 5.67 -21.10
C ASP A 216 -9.98 6.21 -21.90
#